data_AF-A0A970V4I8-F1
#
_entry.id   AF-A0A970V4I8-F1
#
_cell.length_a   1.000
_cell.length_b   1.000
_cell.length_c   1.000
_cell.angle_alpha   90.00
_cell.angle_beta   90.00
_cell.angle_gamma   90.00
#
_symmetry.space_group_name_H-M   'P 1'
#
loop_
_entity.id
_entity.type
_entity.pdbx_description
1 polymer ?
#
loop_
_entity_poly.entity_id
_entity_poly.type
_entity_poly.pdbx_seq_one_letter_code
_entity_poly.pdbx_strand_id
1 'polypeptide(L)'
;MERMENLLELMQKIMVFSLKVVIIILLITQSLLLIPGMGSRLNLALSLEGKPLKEDLNIYQAGGFSLTPWTSLTLELQEYNSRPDIEIELNGTDVGTFLRKEFSLAVKQGDLITIFNPQENLPVKIRISKKTPNILVPGLDQMVEGIGRLYFDAVDLQ
;
A
#
# COMPACT_ATOMS: atom_id res chain seq x y z
N MET A 1 12.86 54.98 -35.71
CA MET A 1 13.59 53.72 -35.47
C MET A 1 13.76 53.47 -33.98
N GLU A 2 14.28 54.42 -33.20
CA GLU A 2 14.40 54.34 -31.72
C GLU A 2 13.19 53.81 -30.94
N ARG A 3 11.97 54.27 -31.25
CA ARG A 3 10.75 53.77 -30.54
C ARG A 3 10.49 52.29 -30.79
N MET A 4 10.85 51.79 -31.97
CA MET A 4 10.64 50.40 -32.34
C MET A 4 11.68 49.50 -31.66
N GLU A 5 12.92 49.98 -31.54
CA GLU A 5 14.01 49.31 -30.81
C GLU A 5 13.70 49.22 -29.31
N ASN A 6 13.23 50.31 -28.68
CA ASN A 6 12.84 50.31 -27.27
C ASN A 6 11.68 49.37 -26.94
N LEU A 7 10.72 49.21 -27.86
CA LEU A 7 9.62 48.24 -27.71
C LEU A 7 10.12 46.79 -27.82
N LEU A 8 11.08 46.56 -28.70
CA LEU A 8 11.68 45.24 -28.93
C LEU A 8 12.51 44.80 -27.70
N GLU A 9 13.28 45.72 -27.12
CA GLU A 9 14.01 45.47 -25.87
C GLU A 9 13.08 45.20 -24.69
N LEU A 10 11.98 45.97 -24.57
CA LEU A 10 10.96 45.73 -23.55
C LEU A 10 10.30 44.35 -23.73
N MET A 11 9.91 43.98 -24.95
CA MET A 11 9.35 42.67 -25.26
C MET A 11 10.33 41.56 -24.91
N GLN A 12 11.60 41.69 -25.30
CA GLN A 12 12.64 40.71 -25.01
C GLN A 12 12.83 40.54 -23.50
N LYS A 13 12.88 41.64 -22.75
CA LYS A 13 13.05 41.63 -21.30
C LYS A 13 11.86 40.95 -20.60
N ILE A 14 10.62 41.24 -21.05
CA ILE A 14 9.40 40.60 -20.54
C ILE A 14 9.41 39.10 -20.86
N MET A 15 9.76 38.71 -22.08
CA MET A 15 9.80 37.30 -22.49
C MET A 15 10.84 36.50 -21.71
N VAL A 16 12.03 37.07 -21.50
CA VAL A 16 13.08 36.43 -20.68
C VAL A 16 12.64 36.34 -19.22
N PHE A 17 11.97 37.36 -18.70
CA PHE A 17 11.44 37.34 -17.34
C PHE A 17 10.34 36.28 -17.17
N SER A 18 9.38 36.20 -18.10
CA SER A 18 8.32 35.18 -18.06
C SER A 18 8.89 33.77 -18.16
N LEU A 19 9.90 33.56 -19.02
CA LEU A 19 10.57 32.27 -19.14
C LEU A 19 11.24 31.85 -17.83
N LYS A 20 11.95 32.78 -17.17
CA LYS A 20 12.56 32.53 -15.85
C LYS A 20 11.50 32.15 -14.81
N VAL A 21 10.37 32.84 -14.78
CA VAL A 21 9.27 32.54 -13.86
C VAL A 21 8.72 31.13 -14.10
N VAL A 22 8.48 30.75 -15.36
CA VAL A 22 8.00 29.41 -15.71
C VAL A 22 9.01 28.33 -15.30
N ILE A 23 10.30 28.54 -15.55
CA ILE A 23 11.36 27.60 -15.16
C ILE A 23 11.41 27.44 -13.63
N ILE A 24 11.31 28.54 -12.87
CA ILE A 24 11.29 28.47 -11.40
C ILE A 24 10.09 27.65 -10.90
N ILE A 25 8.89 27.87 -11.47
CA ILE A 25 7.69 27.10 -11.11
C ILE A 25 7.87 25.61 -11.43
N LEU A 26 8.47 25.29 -12.58
CA LEU A 26 8.78 23.90 -12.96
C LEU A 26 9.77 23.24 -12.00
N LEU A 27 10.81 23.95 -11.59
CA LEU A 27 11.78 23.44 -10.62
C LEU A 27 11.14 23.21 -9.25
N ILE A 28 10.27 24.11 -8.80
CA ILE A 28 9.54 23.95 -7.53
C ILE A 28 8.63 22.71 -7.60
N THR A 29 7.86 22.55 -8.68
CA THR A 29 6.95 21.41 -8.84
C THR A 29 7.70 20.07 -8.93
N GLN A 30 8.81 20.00 -9.68
CA GLN A 30 9.65 18.81 -9.70
C GLN A 30 10.29 18.50 -8.34
N SER A 31 10.74 19.53 -7.61
CA SER A 31 11.29 19.35 -6.26
C SER A 31 10.25 18.82 -5.27
N LEU A 32 8.99 19.27 -5.38
CA LEU A 32 7.88 18.78 -4.55
C LEU A 32 7.51 17.33 -4.90
N LEU A 33 7.70 16.89 -6.15
CA LEU A 33 7.44 15.51 -6.56
C LEU A 33 8.53 14.52 -6.11
N LEU A 34 9.74 14.99 -5.83
CA LEU A 34 10.83 14.16 -5.29
C LEU A 34 10.62 13.78 -3.82
N ILE A 35 9.75 14.49 -3.09
CA ILE A 35 9.39 14.17 -1.71
C ILE A 35 8.25 13.14 -1.74
N PRO A 36 8.45 11.92 -1.20
CA PRO A 36 7.39 10.91 -1.12
C PRO A 36 6.17 11.47 -0.37
N GLY A 37 5.00 11.41 -1.00
CA GLY A 37 3.72 11.85 -0.40
C GLY A 37 3.28 13.30 -0.66
N MET A 38 4.14 14.17 -1.21
CA MET A 38 3.71 15.54 -1.58
C MET A 38 2.98 15.61 -2.93
N GLY A 39 3.31 14.73 -3.87
CA GLY A 39 2.62 14.64 -5.17
C GLY A 39 1.12 14.35 -5.06
N SER A 40 0.68 13.59 -4.05
CA SER A 40 -0.74 13.29 -3.85
C SER A 40 -1.55 14.48 -3.31
N ARG A 41 -0.89 15.44 -2.63
CA ARG A 41 -1.52 16.66 -2.09
C ARG A 41 -1.71 17.76 -3.13
N LEU A 42 -0.84 17.83 -4.14
CA LEU A 42 -0.92 18.78 -5.24
C LEU A 42 -2.00 18.43 -6.27
N ASN A 43 -2.44 17.16 -6.26
CA ASN A 43 -3.48 16.68 -7.14
C ASN A 43 -4.86 17.10 -6.58
N LEU A 44 -5.16 18.40 -6.62
CA LEU A 44 -6.45 18.97 -6.21
C LEU A 44 -7.64 18.34 -6.95
N ALA A 45 -7.41 17.72 -8.11
CA ALA A 45 -8.41 16.91 -8.82
C ALA A 45 -8.91 15.75 -7.94
N LEU A 46 -8.04 15.06 -7.20
CA LEU A 46 -8.42 14.00 -6.24
C LEU A 46 -9.21 14.51 -5.04
N SER A 47 -9.10 15.80 -4.69
CA SER A 47 -9.89 16.40 -3.60
C SER A 47 -11.29 16.82 -4.04
N LEU A 48 -11.50 17.06 -5.35
CA LEU A 48 -12.79 17.45 -5.94
C LEU A 48 -13.56 16.25 -6.50
N GLU A 49 -12.87 15.20 -6.95
CA GLU A 49 -13.45 13.92 -7.42
C GLU A 49 -13.99 13.04 -6.28
N GLY A 50 -14.04 13.57 -5.06
CA GLY A 50 -14.33 12.82 -3.86
C GLY A 50 -13.04 12.28 -3.27
N LYS A 51 -12.79 12.59 -2.00
CA LYS A 51 -11.70 11.98 -1.25
C LYS A 51 -11.75 10.47 -1.48
N PRO A 52 -10.76 9.83 -2.14
CA PRO A 52 -10.54 8.43 -1.83
C PRO A 52 -10.32 8.42 -0.32
N LEU A 53 -11.09 7.58 0.39
CA LEU A 53 -10.97 7.40 1.83
C LEU A 53 -9.49 7.31 2.12
N LYS A 54 -8.97 8.37 2.78
CA LYS A 54 -7.59 8.39 3.22
C LYS A 54 -7.38 7.05 3.91
N GLU A 55 -6.33 6.37 3.47
CA GLU A 55 -5.69 5.28 4.15
C GLU A 55 -5.51 5.68 5.62
N ASP A 56 -6.54 5.48 6.42
CA ASP A 56 -6.36 5.31 7.84
C ASP A 56 -5.64 3.98 7.96
N LEU A 57 -4.32 4.06 8.01
CA LEU A 57 -3.43 2.99 8.45
C LEU A 57 -3.84 2.45 9.85
N ASN A 58 -4.78 3.11 10.53
CA ASN A 58 -5.43 2.65 11.75
C ASN A 58 -6.83 2.02 11.57
N ILE A 59 -7.51 2.14 10.43
CA ILE A 59 -8.80 1.45 10.20
C ILE A 59 -8.60 -0.05 9.95
N TYR A 60 -7.46 -0.46 9.38
CA TYR A 60 -7.14 -1.90 9.29
C TYR A 60 -6.88 -2.55 10.67
N GLN A 61 -6.63 -1.76 11.72
CA GLN A 61 -6.43 -2.29 13.08
C GLN A 61 -7.66 -2.17 13.99
N ALA A 62 -8.72 -1.48 13.56
CA ALA A 62 -9.92 -1.26 14.37
C ALA A 62 -11.19 -1.52 13.56
N GLY A 63 -11.62 -2.78 13.53
CA GLY A 63 -13.00 -3.14 13.21
C GLY A 63 -13.35 -3.06 11.72
N GLY A 64 -12.76 -3.93 10.91
CA GLY A 64 -13.23 -4.20 9.55
C GLY A 64 -14.59 -4.90 9.55
N PHE A 65 -15.68 -4.15 9.74
CA PHE A 65 -16.98 -4.51 9.17
C PHE A 65 -16.89 -4.25 7.65
N SER A 66 -16.21 -5.13 6.94
CA SER A 66 -16.05 -5.10 5.48
C SER A 66 -17.38 -5.48 4.83
N LEU A 67 -17.90 -4.60 3.97
CA LEU A 67 -19.14 -4.74 3.20
C LEU A 67 -19.03 -5.75 2.02
N THR A 68 -18.22 -6.79 2.16
CA THR A 68 -18.13 -7.92 1.23
C THR A 68 -18.50 -9.20 1.97
N PRO A 69 -19.04 -10.24 1.29
CA PRO A 69 -19.52 -11.45 1.95
C PRO A 69 -18.42 -11.99 2.88
N TRP A 70 -18.80 -12.08 4.14
CA TRP A 70 -17.95 -12.07 5.33
C TRP A 70 -17.09 -13.32 5.46
N THR A 71 -15.91 -13.34 4.85
CA THR A 71 -14.95 -14.43 5.10
C THR A 71 -13.63 -13.87 5.56
N SER A 72 -13.43 -13.85 6.88
CA SER A 72 -12.19 -13.41 7.51
C SER A 72 -11.37 -14.61 7.98
N LEU A 73 -10.05 -14.46 7.86
CA LEU A 73 -9.05 -15.41 8.32
C LEU A 73 -7.97 -14.64 9.10
N THR A 74 -7.67 -15.13 10.29
CA THR A 74 -6.63 -14.57 11.16
C THR A 74 -5.43 -15.51 11.21
N LEU A 75 -4.28 -14.96 10.83
CA LEU A 75 -2.98 -15.58 10.93
C LEU A 75 -2.32 -15.16 12.26
N GLU A 76 -1.64 -16.08 12.92
CA GLU A 76 -0.92 -15.85 14.16
C GLU A 76 0.52 -16.35 14.06
N LEU A 77 1.48 -15.49 14.42
CA LEU A 77 2.87 -15.83 14.64
C LEU A 77 3.04 -16.58 15.97
N GLN A 78 3.69 -17.74 15.95
CA GLN A 78 3.87 -18.53 17.17
C GLN A 78 5.05 -18.04 18.02
N GLU A 79 6.22 -17.87 17.39
CA GLU A 79 7.49 -17.67 18.11
C GLU A 79 7.83 -16.20 18.37
N TYR A 80 7.16 -15.29 17.66
CA TYR A 80 7.47 -13.86 17.69
C TYR A 80 6.24 -13.03 17.99
N ASN A 81 6.41 -11.94 18.75
CA ASN A 81 5.33 -10.99 19.05
C ASN A 81 5.04 -10.01 17.90
N SER A 82 6.03 -9.77 17.03
CA SER A 82 5.94 -8.90 15.86
C SER A 82 7.10 -9.19 14.92
N ARG A 83 6.82 -9.20 13.61
CA ARG A 83 7.80 -9.38 12.53
C ARG A 83 7.37 -8.51 11.34
N PRO A 84 7.71 -7.21 11.34
CA PRO A 84 7.34 -6.30 10.27
C PRO A 84 8.08 -6.60 8.96
N ASP A 85 9.10 -7.45 9.01
CA ASP A 85 9.88 -7.96 7.89
C ASP A 85 9.17 -9.07 7.11
N ILE A 86 8.11 -9.67 7.67
CA ILE A 86 7.33 -10.70 6.99
C ILE A 86 6.20 -10.02 6.22
N GLU A 87 6.21 -10.21 4.90
CA GLU A 87 5.19 -9.73 3.99
C GLU A 87 4.12 -10.81 3.76
N ILE A 88 2.87 -10.39 3.74
CA ILE A 88 1.71 -11.24 3.50
C ILE A 88 1.15 -10.83 2.14
N GLU A 89 1.14 -11.76 1.20
CA GLU A 89 0.60 -11.56 -0.13
C GLU A 89 -0.70 -12.38 -0.29
N LEU A 90 -1.73 -11.77 -0.88
CA LEU A 90 -2.94 -12.46 -1.31
C LEU A 90 -3.02 -12.41 -2.84
N ASN A 91 -3.02 -13.57 -3.50
CA ASN A 91 -2.95 -13.68 -4.96
C ASN A 91 -1.78 -12.88 -5.58
N GLY A 92 -0.64 -12.80 -4.88
CA GLY A 92 0.54 -12.03 -5.32
C GLY A 92 0.43 -10.51 -5.13
N THR A 93 -0.63 -10.03 -4.47
CA THR A 93 -0.75 -8.62 -4.05
C THR A 93 -0.38 -8.51 -2.58
N ASP A 94 0.54 -7.61 -2.23
CA ASP A 94 0.88 -7.33 -0.83
C ASP A 94 -0.34 -6.76 -0.08
N VAL A 95 -0.74 -7.45 0.98
CA VAL A 95 -1.85 -7.06 1.86
C VAL A 95 -1.37 -6.51 3.21
N GLY A 96 -0.08 -6.64 3.53
CA GLY A 96 0.51 -6.07 4.74
C GLY A 96 1.51 -6.98 5.45
N THR A 97 1.92 -6.57 6.65
CA THR A 97 2.96 -7.24 7.44
C THR A 97 2.52 -7.52 8.87
N PHE A 98 3.24 -8.41 9.57
CA PHE A 98 2.97 -8.73 10.97
C PHE A 98 3.51 -7.66 11.94
N LEU A 99 2.80 -6.54 12.04
CA LEU A 99 3.08 -5.51 13.06
C LEU A 99 2.81 -5.99 14.49
N ARG A 100 1.91 -6.97 14.63
CA ARG A 100 1.52 -7.62 15.89
C ARG A 100 1.53 -9.14 15.69
N LYS A 101 1.33 -9.89 16.77
CA LYS A 101 1.30 -11.36 16.77
C LYS A 101 0.22 -11.93 15.86
N GLU A 102 -0.91 -11.23 15.75
CA GLU A 102 -2.06 -11.61 14.92
C GLU A 102 -2.23 -10.63 13.75
N PHE A 103 -2.58 -11.17 12.59
CA PHE A 103 -2.95 -10.41 11.40
C PHE A 103 -4.25 -10.98 10.83
N SER A 104 -5.26 -10.14 10.60
CA SER A 104 -6.55 -10.57 10.05
C SER A 104 -6.72 -10.05 8.64
N LEU A 105 -7.09 -10.93 7.72
CA LEU A 105 -7.37 -10.59 6.33
C LEU A 105 -8.75 -11.08 5.90
N ALA A 106 -9.32 -10.40 4.90
CA ALA A 106 -10.53 -10.84 4.22
C ALA A 106 -10.14 -11.68 3.00
N VAL A 107 -10.76 -12.85 2.85
CA VAL A 107 -10.47 -13.83 1.80
C VAL A 107 -11.73 -14.15 0.99
N LYS A 108 -11.53 -14.59 -0.24
CA LYS A 108 -12.54 -15.09 -1.17
C LYS A 108 -12.18 -16.50 -1.64
N GLN A 109 -13.16 -17.18 -2.25
CA GLN A 109 -12.93 -18.48 -2.85
C GLN A 109 -11.86 -18.41 -3.94
N GLY A 110 -10.90 -19.33 -3.89
CA GLY A 110 -9.76 -19.41 -4.79
C GLY A 110 -8.56 -18.54 -4.40
N ASP A 111 -8.65 -17.75 -3.32
CA ASP A 111 -7.54 -16.90 -2.92
C ASP A 111 -6.36 -17.73 -2.39
N LEU A 112 -5.16 -17.41 -2.86
CA LEU A 112 -3.91 -18.00 -2.40
C LEU A 112 -3.24 -17.05 -1.40
N ILE A 113 -3.07 -17.53 -0.16
CA ILE A 113 -2.36 -16.80 0.89
C ILE A 113 -0.89 -17.20 0.84
N THR A 114 -0.04 -16.22 0.55
CA THR A 114 1.41 -16.38 0.47
C THR A 114 2.07 -15.55 1.57
N ILE A 115 3.07 -16.11 2.20
CA ILE A 115 3.90 -15.43 3.20
C ILE A 115 5.31 -15.36 2.63
N PHE A 116 5.88 -14.17 2.61
CA PHE A 116 7.26 -13.95 2.23
C PHE A 116 8.10 -13.58 3.44
N ASN A 117 9.06 -14.43 3.76
CA ASN A 117 10.08 -14.21 4.77
C ASN A 117 11.43 -13.96 4.07
N PRO A 118 11.92 -12.71 4.02
CA PRO A 118 13.20 -12.39 3.39
C PRO A 118 14.41 -12.84 4.23
N GLN A 119 14.22 -13.23 5.49
CA GLN A 119 15.31 -13.61 6.40
C GLN A 119 15.55 -15.13 6.37
N GLU A 120 16.56 -15.58 5.62
CA GLU A 120 16.91 -17.00 5.49
C GLU A 120 17.40 -17.65 6.80
N ASN A 121 17.88 -16.84 7.76
CA ASN A 121 18.43 -17.34 9.02
C ASN A 121 17.38 -17.50 10.14
N LEU A 122 16.16 -17.02 9.92
CA LEU A 122 15.11 -16.99 10.95
C LEU A 122 13.83 -17.61 10.38
N PRO A 123 13.62 -18.94 10.52
CA PRO A 123 12.39 -19.57 10.09
C PRO A 123 11.20 -18.98 10.87
N VAL A 124 10.06 -18.93 10.19
CA VAL A 124 8.83 -18.37 10.75
C VAL A 124 7.76 -19.45 10.80
N LYS A 125 7.03 -19.50 11.93
CA LYS A 125 5.89 -20.40 12.13
C LYS A 125 4.62 -19.57 12.21
N ILE A 126 3.74 -19.76 11.23
CA ILE A 126 2.48 -19.04 11.14
C ILE A 126 1.34 -20.05 11.15
N ARG A 127 0.36 -19.81 12.03
CA ARG A 127 -0.81 -20.65 12.24
C ARG A 127 -2.08 -19.88 11.91
N ILE A 128 -3.09 -20.57 11.40
CA ILE A 128 -4.45 -20.01 11.31
C ILE A 128 -5.11 -20.12 12.68
N SER A 129 -5.21 -18.99 13.38
CA SER A 129 -5.76 -18.95 14.74
C SER A 129 -7.28 -18.83 14.75
N LYS A 130 -7.86 -18.10 13.79
CA LYS A 130 -9.30 -17.88 13.66
C LYS A 130 -9.69 -17.91 12.20
N LYS A 131 -10.84 -18.52 11.90
CA LYS A 131 -11.43 -18.49 10.56
C LYS A 131 -12.95 -18.41 10.66
N THR A 132 -13.56 -17.86 9.62
CA THR A 132 -15.01 -17.89 9.48
C THR A 132 -15.47 -19.34 9.22
N PRO A 133 -16.61 -19.79 9.77
CA PRO A 133 -17.10 -21.17 9.60
C PRO A 133 -17.27 -21.63 8.15
N ASN A 134 -17.48 -20.70 7.22
CA ASN A 134 -17.69 -21.00 5.81
C ASN A 134 -16.40 -21.36 5.04
N ILE A 135 -15.22 -21.22 5.67
CA ILE A 135 -13.93 -21.61 5.08
C ILE A 135 -13.70 -23.10 5.36
N LEU A 136 -13.69 -23.94 4.33
CA LEU A 136 -13.27 -25.35 4.40
C LEU A 136 -11.76 -25.44 4.52
N VAL A 137 -11.08 -24.84 3.54
CA VAL A 137 -9.64 -24.83 3.36
C VAL A 137 -9.20 -23.37 3.31
N PRO A 138 -8.11 -22.97 3.96
CA PRO A 138 -7.28 -23.75 4.87
C PRO A 138 -7.95 -24.11 6.21
N GLY A 139 -7.43 -25.14 6.87
CA GLY A 139 -7.93 -25.68 8.14
C GLY A 139 -7.71 -24.71 9.31
N LEU A 140 -8.54 -24.82 10.37
CA LEU A 140 -8.20 -24.19 11.65
C LEU A 140 -6.92 -24.85 12.18
N ASP A 141 -6.04 -24.08 12.79
CA ASP A 141 -4.74 -24.53 13.33
C ASP A 141 -3.75 -25.08 12.29
N GLN A 142 -4.06 -25.00 10.99
CA GLN A 142 -3.09 -25.31 9.96
C GLN A 142 -1.90 -24.34 10.08
N MET A 143 -0.71 -24.93 10.01
CA MET A 143 0.56 -24.23 10.24
C MET A 143 1.46 -24.40 9.02
N VAL A 144 2.15 -23.32 8.68
CA VAL A 144 3.25 -23.33 7.72
C VAL A 144 4.51 -22.86 8.43
N GLU A 145 5.61 -23.54 8.13
CA GLU A 145 6.93 -23.25 8.70
C GLU A 145 7.98 -23.23 7.58
N GLY A 146 8.86 -22.23 7.64
CA GLY A 146 10.08 -22.23 6.83
C GLY A 146 10.62 -20.84 6.56
N ILE A 147 11.39 -20.74 5.48
CA ILE A 147 12.10 -19.55 5.02
C ILE A 147 11.72 -19.25 3.56
N GLY A 148 11.84 -17.99 3.14
CA GLY A 148 11.45 -17.58 1.79
C GLY A 148 9.94 -17.51 1.63
N ARG A 149 9.41 -18.09 0.54
CA ARG A 149 7.97 -18.08 0.23
C ARG A 149 7.27 -19.32 0.78
N LEU A 150 6.33 -19.11 1.68
CA LEU A 150 5.46 -20.13 2.25
C LEU A 150 4.04 -19.92 1.72
N TYR A 151 3.31 -21.02 1.53
CA TYR A 151 1.98 -21.00 0.95
C TYR A 151 1.03 -21.78 1.85
N PHE A 152 -0.14 -21.21 2.10
CA PHE A 152 -1.29 -22.00 2.53
C PHE A 152 -1.99 -22.59 1.31
N ASP A 153 -2.80 -23.61 1.55
CA ASP A 153 -3.72 -24.10 0.53
C ASP A 153 -4.67 -22.98 0.09
N ALA A 154 -5.07 -23.02 -1.19
CA ALA A 154 -6.01 -22.07 -1.74
C ALA A 154 -7.33 -22.11 -0.96
N VAL A 155 -7.91 -20.93 -0.73
CA VAL A 155 -9.11 -20.78 0.08
C VAL A 155 -10.29 -21.44 -0.63
N ASP A 156 -10.91 -22.41 0.02
CA ASP A 156 -12.13 -23.07 -0.45
C ASP A 156 -13.28 -22.83 0.52
N LEU A 157 -14.45 -22.49 -0.03
CA LEU A 157 -15.64 -22.13 0.72
C LEU A 157 -16.70 -23.23 0.57
N GLN A 158 -17.54 -23.41 1.60
CA GLN A 158 -18.72 -24.29 1.53
C GLN A 158 -19.79 -23.77 0.56
#